data_AF-A0A7Y4C320-F1
#
_entry.id   AF-A0A7Y4C320-F1
#
_cell.length_a   1.000
_cell.length_b   1.000
_cell.length_c   1.000
_cell.angle_alpha   90.00
_cell.angle_beta   90.00
_cell.angle_gamma   90.00
#
_symmetry.space_group_name_H-M   'P 1'
#
loop_
_entity.id
_entity.type
_entity.pdbx_description
1 polymer ?
#
loop_
_entity_poly.entity_id
_entity_poly.type
_entity_poly.pdbx_seq_one_letter_code
_entity_poly.pdbx_strand_id
1 'polypeptide(L)' 'MGIVKISESLHEEIRKASGAMHRSINSQAEFWIKIGMMAELHPNLTYNQLVSELMSSASVSAENVKNNEAKTND' A
#
# COMPACT_ATOMS: atom_id res chain seq x y z
N MET A 1 0.32 6.65 -20.47
CA MET A 1 0.82 5.97 -19.26
C MET A 1 2.33 5.81 -19.40
N GLY A 2 3.13 6.29 -18.44
CA GLY A 2 4.59 6.14 -18.49
C GLY A 2 4.99 4.74 -18.05
N ILE A 3 5.79 4.03 -18.84
CA ILE A 3 6.30 2.70 -18.48
C ILE A 3 7.60 2.91 -17.69
N VAL A 4 7.61 2.46 -16.43
CA VAL A 4 8.83 2.44 -15.61
C VAL A 4 9.50 1.08 -15.80
N LYS A 5 10.74 1.08 -16.27
CA LYS A 5 11.55 -0.14 -16.36
C LYS A 5 12.19 -0.43 -15.00
N ILE A 6 12.04 -1.66 -14.52
CA ILE A 6 12.69 -2.18 -13.32
C ILE A 6 13.50 -3.43 -13.66
N SER A 7 14.43 -3.84 -12.80
CA SER A 7 15.21 -5.06 -13.00
C SER A 7 14.31 -6.31 -12.88
N GLU A 8 14.68 -7.37 -13.58
CA GLU A 8 13.96 -8.66 -13.52
C GLU A 8 13.93 -9.22 -12.10
N SER A 9 15.04 -9.09 -11.37
CA SER A 9 15.14 -9.51 -9.97
C SER A 9 14.13 -8.78 -9.08
N LEU A 10 13.95 -7.47 -9.27
CA LEU A 10 13.00 -6.70 -8.48
C LEU A 10 11.56 -7.03 -8.87
N HIS A 11 11.29 -7.26 -10.15
CA HIS A 11 9.98 -7.69 -10.63
C HIS A 11 9.54 -9.01 -9.99
N GLU A 12 10.44 -10.00 -9.89
CA GLU A 12 10.18 -11.27 -9.20
C GLU A 12 9.88 -11.08 -7.70
N GLU A 13 10.62 -10.22 -7.00
CA GLU A 13 10.36 -9.95 -5.58
C GLU A 13 9.03 -9.22 -5.36
N ILE A 14 8.65 -8.29 -6.24
CA ILE A 14 7.33 -7.65 -6.20
C ILE A 14 6.23 -8.69 -6.41
N ARG A 15 6.41 -9.63 -7.35
CA ARG A 15 5.44 -10.71 -7.60
C ARG A 15 5.24 -11.60 -6.37
N LYS A 16 6.31 -11.96 -5.66
CA LYS A 16 6.21 -12.75 -4.41
C LYS A 16 5.52 -11.94 -3.31
N ALA A 17 5.96 -10.69 -3.10
CA ALA A 17 5.41 -9.81 -2.09
C ALA A 17 3.92 -9.51 -2.32
N SER A 18 3.51 -9.32 -3.57
CA SER A 18 2.11 -9.05 -3.93
C SER A 18 1.20 -10.21 -3.56
N GLY A 19 1.67 -11.46 -3.74
CA GLY A 19 0.97 -12.66 -3.29
C GLY A 19 0.80 -12.70 -1.76
N ALA A 20 1.86 -12.42 -1.01
CA ALA A 20 1.81 -12.41 0.46
C ALA A 20 0.91 -11.28 1.02
N MET A 21 0.96 -10.10 0.40
CA MET A 21 0.22 -8.91 0.83
C MET A 21 -1.20 -8.83 0.25
N HIS A 22 -1.63 -9.82 -0.54
CA HIS A 22 -2.94 -9.86 -1.19
C HIS A 22 -3.22 -8.61 -2.06
N ARG A 23 -2.22 -8.19 -2.85
CA ARG A 23 -2.29 -7.02 -3.76
C ARG A 23 -1.95 -7.44 -5.19
N SER A 24 -2.34 -6.62 -6.16
CA SER A 24 -1.79 -6.75 -7.53
C SER A 24 -0.31 -6.40 -7.55
N ILE A 25 0.44 -6.89 -8.54
CA ILE A 25 1.87 -6.55 -8.73
C ILE A 25 2.05 -5.02 -8.85
N ASN A 26 1.18 -4.36 -9.63
CA ASN A 26 1.22 -2.91 -9.79
C ASN A 26 0.91 -2.18 -8.48
N SER A 27 -0.10 -2.63 -7.74
CA SER A 27 -0.46 -2.04 -6.43
C SER A 27 0.65 -2.22 -5.41
N GLN A 28 1.36 -3.35 -5.43
CA GLN A 28 2.51 -3.59 -4.56
C GLN A 28 3.71 -2.71 -4.94
N ALA A 29 3.98 -2.54 -6.23
CA ALA A 29 5.01 -1.62 -6.72
C ALA A 29 4.69 -0.17 -6.33
N GLU A 30 3.45 0.26 -6.54
CA GLU A 30 2.99 1.61 -6.17
C GLU A 30 3.11 1.85 -4.67
N PHE A 31 2.79 0.86 -3.84
CA PHE A 31 2.95 0.95 -2.39
C PHE A 31 4.41 1.19 -1.98
N TRP A 32 5.36 0.42 -2.52
CA TRP A 32 6.78 0.62 -2.23
C TRP A 32 7.30 1.97 -2.70
N ILE A 33 6.88 2.43 -3.87
CA ILE A 33 7.26 3.76 -4.39
C ILE A 33 6.73 4.86 -3.46
N LYS A 34 5.46 4.79 -3.05
CA LYS A 34 4.87 5.77 -2.13
C LYS A 34 5.57 5.79 -0.78
N ILE A 35 5.82 4.63 -0.19
CA ILE A 35 6.52 4.52 1.09
C ILE A 35 7.95 5.06 0.98
N GLY A 36 8.68 4.74 -0.09
CA GLY A 36 10.02 5.27 -0.34
C GLY A 36 10.02 6.79 -0.40
N MET A 37 9.10 7.37 -1.17
CA MET A 37 8.95 8.82 -1.26
C MET A 37 8.59 9.45 0.10
N MET A 38 7.70 8.84 0.88
CA MET A 38 7.36 9.37 2.21
C MET A 38 8.52 9.27 3.20
N ALA A 39 9.33 8.22 3.11
CA ALA A 39 10.53 8.09 3.93
C ALA A 39 11.59 9.15 3.57
N GLU A 40 11.70 9.54 2.30
CA GLU A 40 12.56 10.64 1.86
C GLU A 40 12.05 12.01 2.34
N LEU A 41 10.74 12.25 2.29
CA LEU A 41 10.12 13.50 2.74
C LEU A 41 10.07 13.65 4.26
N HIS A 42 9.98 12.54 4.98
CA HIS A 42 9.83 12.50 6.43
C HIS A 42 10.87 11.56 7.07
N PRO A 43 12.18 11.91 7.04
CA PRO A 43 13.26 11.03 7.49
C PRO A 43 13.23 10.70 8.99
N ASN A 44 12.48 11.47 9.78
CA ASN A 44 12.33 11.28 11.22
C ASN A 44 11.18 10.31 11.58
N LEU A 45 10.32 9.96 10.62
CA LEU A 45 9.19 9.07 10.86
C LEU A 45 9.60 7.62 10.65
N THR A 46 9.13 6.76 11.55
CA THR A 46 9.27 5.31 11.42
C THR A 46 8.32 4.79 10.35
N TYR A 47 8.63 3.62 9.78
CA TYR A 47 7.75 2.94 8.81
C TYR A 47 6.29 2.83 9.29
N ASN A 48 6.08 2.47 10.56
CA ASN A 48 4.74 2.34 11.11
C ASN A 48 3.99 3.68 11.15
N GLN A 49 4.69 4.79 11.43
CA GLN A 49 4.10 6.12 11.40
C GLN A 49 3.73 6.52 9.97
N LEU A 50 4.60 6.26 8.98
CA LEU A 50 4.31 6.50 7.57
C LEU A 50 3.08 5.73 7.10
N VAL A 51 2.99 4.44 7.44
CA VAL A 51 1.81 3.62 7.09
C VAL A 51 0.56 4.15 7.79
N SER A 52 0.64 4.52 9.06
CA SER A 52 -0.49 5.10 9.80
C SER A 52 -1.00 6.39 9.15
N GLU A 53 -0.09 7.27 8.73
CA GLU A 53 -0.43 8.51 8.02
C GLU A 53 -1.09 8.22 6.68
N LEU A 54 -0.58 7.24 5.93
CA LEU A 54 -1.21 6.81 4.67
C LEU A 54 -2.64 6.30 4.89
N MET A 55 -2.86 5.47 5.91
CA MET A 55 -4.20 4.95 6.26
C MET A 55 -5.15 6.07 6.72
N SER A 56 -4.64 7.01 7.52
CA SER A 56 -5.42 8.17 7.97
C SER A 56 -5.79 9.09 6.81
N SER A 57 -4.87 9.32 5.86
CA SER A 57 -5.12 10.16 4.68
C SER A 57 -6.18 9.56 3.75
N ALA A 58 -6.25 8.24 3.70
CA ALA A 58 -7.25 7.49 2.94
C ALA A 58 -8.56 7.27 3.71
N SER A 59 -8.72 7.84 4.90
CA SER A 59 -9.90 7.67 5.78
C SER A 59 -10.23 6.20 6.05
N VAL A 60 -9.21 5.34 6.14
CA VAL A 60 -9.39 3.92 6.43
C VAL A 60 -9.70 3.75 7.91
N SER A 61 -10.87 3.16 8.21
CA SER A 61 -11.29 2.85 9.57
C SER A 61 -11.92 1.46 9.60
N ALA A 62 -11.68 0.71 10.68
CA ALA A 62 -12.34 -0.58 10.91
C ALA A 62 -13.87 -0.43 11.06
N GLU A 63 -14.35 0.76 11.46
CA GLU A 63 -15.78 1.07 11.54
C GLU A 63 -16.44 1.05 10.14
N ASN A 64 -15.69 1.45 9.10
CA ASN A 64 -16.18 1.40 7.71
C ASN A 64 -16.40 -0.03 7.22
N VAL A 65 -15.71 -1.01 7.79
CA VAL A 65 -15.92 -2.44 7.49
C VAL A 65 -17.22 -2.92 8.14
N LYS A 66 -17.40 -2.65 9.44
CA LYS A 66 -18.61 -3.03 10.20
C LYS A 66 -19.90 -2.45 9.59
N ASN A 67 -19.84 -1.19 9.14
CA ASN A 67 -21.01 -0.51 8.54
C ASN A 67 -21.42 -1.06 7.16
N ASN A 68 -20.49 -1.70 6.42
CA ASN A 68 -20.81 -2.33 5.14
C ASN A 68 -21.42 -3.73 5.31
N GLU A 69 -20.98 -4.49 6.31
CA GLU A 69 -21.55 -5.80 6.64
C GLU A 69 -23.01 -5.68 7.13
N ALA A 70 -23.33 -4.62 7.88
CA ALA A 70 -24.69 -4.37 8.35
C ALA A 70 -25.69 -4.05 7.23
N LYS A 71 -25.23 -3.53 6.08
CA LYS A 71 -26.10 -3.15 4.94
C LYS A 71 -26.34 -4.27 3.93
N THR A 72 -25.60 -5.37 4.01
CA THR A 72 -25.70 -6.49 3.06
C THR A 72 -26.69 -7.57 3.55
N ASN A 73 -27.17 -7.46 4.78
CA ASN A 73 -28.07 -8.41 5.41
C ASN A 73 -29.56 -7.96 5.43
N ASP A 74 -29.91 -6.88 4.71
CA ASP A 74 -31.29 -6.43 4.47
C ASP A 74 -31.68 -6.60 3.00
#